data_AF-A0A9P3PCQ3-F1
#
_entry.id   AF-A0A9P3PCQ3-F1
#
_cell.length_a   1.000
_cell.length_b   1.000
_cell.length_c   1.000
_cell.angle_alpha   90.00
_cell.angle_beta   90.00
_cell.angle_gamma   90.00
#
_symmetry.space_group_name_H-M   'P 1'
#
loop_
_entity.id
_entity.type
_entity.pdbx_description
1 polymer ?
#
loop_
_entity_poly.entity_id
_entity_poly.type
_entity_poly.pdbx_seq_one_letter_code
_entity_poly.pdbx_strand_id
1 'polypeptide(L)'
;MIDKRKALTATQNTDQNEPASPGDVNEVNPRKAGCTEPEPLPDPELPDLTRLYKRRCRDGDIMQKCKHLLIAGMLPGKVALMLRLPLEKVQNLYDNSYNPRCRRFTKANSYQNSRLAFTSFNEGADLSAICTAPGLSLYWVVMSLRQNGVSDAAMAPRFPPYDDPLCVEYRRVIARKAASKFKPIRLNPVRRVSPVSRGDVSGANPRKAGCIRKSQQASQ
;
A
#
# COMPACT_ATOMS: atom_id res chain seq x y z
N MET A 1 -34.12 34.59 -22.41
CA MET A 1 -34.84 34.19 -21.19
C MET A 1 -33.82 33.53 -20.28
N ILE A 2 -33.50 34.15 -19.15
CA ILE A 2 -32.42 33.73 -18.25
C ILE A 2 -33.08 33.27 -16.95
N ASP A 3 -32.95 31.99 -16.63
CA ASP A 3 -33.53 31.38 -15.43
C ASP A 3 -32.80 31.84 -14.16
N LYS A 4 -33.55 32.47 -13.25
CA LYS A 4 -33.08 32.88 -11.92
C LYS A 4 -32.94 31.63 -11.02
N ARG A 5 -31.70 31.32 -10.63
CA ARG A 5 -31.39 30.28 -9.63
C ARG A 5 -31.82 30.74 -8.23
N LYS A 6 -32.61 29.92 -7.54
CA LYS A 6 -33.06 30.10 -6.14
C LYS A 6 -31.99 29.53 -5.21
N ALA A 7 -31.45 30.33 -4.30
CA ALA A 7 -30.50 29.89 -3.28
C ALA A 7 -31.25 29.30 -2.07
N LEU A 8 -30.78 28.16 -1.54
CA LEU A 8 -31.24 27.56 -0.30
C LEU A 8 -30.18 27.81 0.78
N THR A 9 -30.48 28.70 1.72
CA THR A 9 -29.73 28.88 2.97
C THR A 9 -30.36 28.02 4.05
N ALA A 10 -29.58 27.12 4.64
CA ALA A 10 -29.92 26.40 5.86
C ALA A 10 -28.99 26.89 6.98
N THR A 11 -29.56 27.54 7.97
CA THR A 11 -28.90 27.96 9.22
C THR A 11 -29.90 27.75 10.33
N GLN A 12 -29.59 26.84 11.26
CA GLN A 12 -30.11 26.84 12.63
C GLN A 12 -29.29 25.84 13.45
N ASN A 13 -28.28 26.36 14.14
CA ASN A 13 -27.87 25.91 15.46
C ASN A 13 -27.85 27.17 16.32
N THR A 14 -28.38 27.11 17.53
CA THR A 14 -27.76 27.66 18.76
C THR A 14 -28.75 27.48 19.93
N ASP A 15 -28.25 26.81 20.95
CA ASP A 15 -28.72 26.68 22.34
C ASP A 15 -29.21 27.99 22.95
N GLN A 16 -30.12 27.95 23.95
CA GLN A 16 -29.93 28.69 25.21
C GLN A 16 -30.60 27.95 26.38
N ASN A 17 -29.85 27.90 27.48
CA ASN A 17 -30.11 27.24 28.75
C ASN A 17 -30.45 28.31 29.81
N GLU A 18 -31.19 27.90 30.85
CA GLU A 18 -31.29 28.47 32.22
C GLU A 18 -32.13 29.75 32.51
N PRO A 19 -32.47 30.05 33.81
CA PRO A 19 -32.63 29.21 35.03
C PRO A 19 -33.88 29.58 35.90
N ALA A 20 -34.20 28.78 36.94
CA ALA A 20 -34.52 29.22 38.33
C ALA A 20 -35.30 28.16 39.17
N SER A 21 -35.08 28.20 40.47
CA SER A 21 -35.38 27.24 41.56
C SER A 21 -36.64 27.68 42.39
N PRO A 22 -36.85 27.26 43.66
CA PRO A 22 -37.55 26.08 44.20
C PRO A 22 -38.83 26.42 45.04
N GLY A 23 -39.65 25.43 45.42
CA GLY A 23 -40.50 25.52 46.63
C GLY A 23 -41.94 24.97 46.55
N ASP A 24 -42.21 23.94 47.36
CA ASP A 24 -43.43 23.60 48.13
C ASP A 24 -44.84 23.98 47.61
N VAL A 25 -45.73 22.99 47.41
CA VAL A 25 -46.71 22.50 48.42
C VAL A 25 -47.66 21.41 47.86
N ASN A 26 -47.68 20.27 48.58
CA ASN A 26 -48.82 19.46 49.03
C ASN A 26 -49.93 18.92 48.08
N GLU A 27 -50.07 17.58 48.16
CA GLU A 27 -51.32 16.78 48.21
C GLU A 27 -52.21 16.77 46.96
N VAL A 28 -52.46 15.63 46.30
CA VAL A 28 -53.28 14.52 46.81
C VAL A 28 -52.94 13.25 46.01
N ASN A 29 -52.65 12.14 46.70
CA ASN A 29 -52.72 10.80 46.14
C ASN A 29 -53.96 10.12 46.74
N PRO A 30 -54.79 9.41 45.95
CA PRO A 30 -54.81 7.97 46.23
C PRO A 30 -55.00 7.09 44.97
N ARG A 31 -54.04 6.19 44.80
CA ARG A 31 -54.22 4.75 44.52
C ARG A 31 -55.06 4.37 43.29
N LYS A 32 -54.36 4.01 42.21
CA LYS A 32 -54.72 2.82 41.43
C LYS A 32 -53.49 1.91 41.33
N ALA A 33 -53.57 0.79 42.04
CA ALA A 33 -52.60 -0.29 42.00
C ALA A 33 -52.62 -0.99 40.64
N GLY A 34 -51.45 -1.44 40.19
CA GLY A 34 -51.32 -2.45 39.14
C GLY A 34 -50.83 -1.92 37.79
N CYS A 35 -49.53 -1.65 37.69
CA CYS A 35 -48.77 -2.06 36.51
C CYS A 35 -47.31 -2.19 36.92
N THR A 36 -46.95 -3.45 37.14
CA THR A 36 -45.61 -4.01 37.31
C THR A 36 -44.61 -3.38 36.35
N GLU A 37 -43.36 -3.20 36.79
CA GLU A 37 -42.23 -2.95 35.89
C GLU A 37 -42.35 -3.81 34.64
N PRO A 38 -42.12 -3.27 33.42
CA PRO A 38 -41.96 -4.13 32.27
C PRO A 38 -40.73 -5.01 32.53
N GLU A 39 -40.95 -6.31 32.60
CA GLU A 39 -39.89 -7.30 32.69
C GLU A 39 -38.78 -7.01 31.65
N PRO A 40 -37.49 -7.18 32.00
CA PRO A 40 -36.44 -7.10 31.03
C PRO A 40 -36.66 -8.23 30.01
N LEU A 41 -37.09 -7.85 28.81
CA LEU A 41 -37.14 -8.75 27.66
C LEU A 41 -35.78 -9.45 27.57
N PRO A 42 -35.73 -10.78 27.45
CA PRO A 42 -34.46 -11.47 27.27
C PRO A 42 -33.78 -10.88 26.04
N ASP A 43 -32.51 -10.45 26.21
CA ASP A 43 -31.70 -9.93 25.12
C ASP A 43 -31.86 -10.90 23.94
N PRO A 44 -32.34 -10.45 22.77
CA PRO A 44 -32.52 -11.34 21.65
C PRO A 44 -31.16 -11.96 21.33
N GLU A 45 -31.04 -13.27 21.54
CA GLU A 45 -29.80 -14.01 21.25
C GLU A 45 -29.41 -13.72 19.81
N LEU A 46 -28.38 -12.89 19.65
CA LEU A 46 -27.86 -12.56 18.34
C LEU A 46 -27.40 -13.87 17.67
N PRO A 47 -27.70 -14.06 16.38
CA PRO A 47 -27.34 -15.29 15.69
C PRO A 47 -25.83 -15.50 15.73
N ASP A 48 -25.39 -16.74 15.99
CA ASP A 48 -23.96 -17.07 15.96
C ASP A 48 -23.38 -16.89 14.55
N LEU A 49 -22.63 -15.79 14.37
CA LEU A 49 -21.97 -15.44 13.11
C LEU A 49 -20.60 -16.11 12.94
N THR A 50 -20.13 -16.94 13.87
CA THR A 50 -18.78 -17.52 13.82
C THR A 50 -18.54 -18.30 12.53
N ARG A 51 -19.51 -19.09 12.05
CA ARG A 51 -19.40 -19.86 10.80
C ARG A 51 -19.32 -18.95 9.57
N LEU A 52 -20.12 -17.88 9.54
CA LEU A 52 -20.09 -16.88 8.48
C LEU A 52 -18.71 -16.21 8.43
N TYR A 53 -18.21 -15.76 9.58
CA TYR A 53 -16.91 -15.12 9.68
C TYR A 53 -15.77 -16.04 9.28
N LYS A 54 -15.76 -17.30 9.73
CA LYS A 54 -14.76 -18.30 9.32
C LYS A 54 -14.74 -18.51 7.81
N ARG A 55 -15.92 -18.56 7.16
CA ARG A 55 -16.03 -18.72 5.70
C ARG A 55 -15.53 -17.47 4.96
N ARG A 56 -16.01 -16.28 5.33
CA ARG A 56 -15.58 -14.98 4.77
C ARG A 56 -14.07 -14.77 4.90
N CYS A 57 -13.50 -15.17 6.04
CA CYS A 57 -12.08 -15.03 6.34
C CYS A 57 -11.15 -15.90 5.49
N ARG A 58 -11.67 -16.97 4.87
CA ARG A 58 -10.93 -17.87 3.97
C ARG A 58 -11.03 -17.45 2.50
N ASP A 59 -11.98 -16.58 2.18
CA ASP A 59 -12.18 -16.06 0.83
C ASP A 59 -11.06 -15.06 0.47
N GLY A 60 -10.27 -15.42 -0.53
CA GLY A 60 -9.13 -14.65 -0.99
C GLY A 60 -9.52 -13.27 -1.51
N ASP A 61 -10.62 -13.17 -2.24
CA ASP A 61 -11.07 -11.92 -2.87
C ASP A 61 -11.55 -10.93 -1.81
N ILE A 62 -12.27 -11.43 -0.80
CA ILE A 62 -12.75 -10.61 0.32
C ILE A 62 -11.58 -10.12 1.16
N MET A 63 -10.63 -11.00 1.48
CA MET A 63 -9.43 -10.62 2.23
C MET A 63 -8.54 -9.66 1.43
N GLN A 64 -8.46 -9.81 0.12
CA GLN A 64 -7.74 -8.88 -0.75
C GLN A 64 -8.43 -7.51 -0.75
N LYS A 65 -9.75 -7.45 -0.93
CA LYS A 65 -10.51 -6.18 -0.83
C LYS A 65 -10.35 -5.53 0.54
N CYS A 66 -10.40 -6.30 1.63
CA CYS A 66 -10.16 -5.81 2.99
C CYS A 66 -8.81 -5.08 3.09
N LYS A 67 -7.73 -5.73 2.64
CA LYS A 67 -6.38 -5.15 2.61
C LYS A 67 -6.33 -3.85 1.80
N HIS A 68 -6.95 -3.81 0.62
CA HIS A 68 -6.97 -2.61 -0.23
C HIS A 68 -7.70 -1.45 0.44
N LEU A 69 -8.85 -1.71 1.08
CA LEU A 69 -9.60 -0.68 1.80
C LEU A 69 -8.82 -0.12 2.99
N LEU A 70 -8.12 -0.98 3.75
CA LEU A 70 -7.28 -0.54 4.88
C LEU A 70 -6.12 0.35 4.39
N ILE A 71 -5.43 -0.05 3.31
CA ILE A 71 -4.36 0.76 2.69
C ILE A 71 -4.92 2.09 2.15
N ALA A 72 -6.15 2.09 1.62
CA ALA A 72 -6.84 3.30 1.15
C ALA A 72 -7.25 4.26 2.28
N GLY A 73 -7.03 3.90 3.55
CA GLY A 73 -7.29 4.76 4.71
C GLY A 73 -8.64 4.54 5.38
N MET A 74 -9.38 3.50 4.99
CA MET A 74 -10.65 3.17 5.62
C MET A 74 -10.44 2.61 7.03
N LEU A 75 -11.23 3.09 8.00
CA LEU A 75 -11.17 2.62 9.38
C LEU A 75 -11.53 1.13 9.49
N PRO A 76 -10.82 0.36 10.35
CA PRO A 76 -11.01 -1.09 10.47
C PRO A 76 -12.45 -1.46 10.85
N GLY A 77 -13.11 -0.69 11.72
CA GLY A 77 -14.53 -0.89 12.05
C GLY A 77 -15.47 -0.79 10.85
N LYS A 78 -15.25 0.20 9.97
CA LYS A 78 -16.04 0.37 8.75
C LYS A 78 -15.79 -0.78 7.76
N VAL A 79 -14.53 -1.19 7.61
CA VAL A 79 -14.16 -2.31 6.71
C VAL A 79 -14.75 -3.63 7.21
N ALA A 80 -14.72 -3.88 8.51
CA ALA A 80 -15.31 -5.07 9.14
C ALA A 80 -16.81 -5.19 8.83
N LEU A 81 -17.56 -4.09 8.98
CA LEU A 81 -18.99 -4.04 8.66
C LEU A 81 -19.26 -4.24 7.17
N MET A 82 -18.56 -3.49 6.29
CA MET A 82 -18.75 -3.56 4.84
C MET A 82 -18.52 -4.95 4.26
N LEU A 83 -17.48 -5.65 4.73
CA LEU A 83 -17.11 -6.96 4.22
C LEU A 83 -17.68 -8.12 5.06
N ARG A 84 -18.43 -7.81 6.12
CA ARG A 84 -18.92 -8.78 7.13
C ARG A 84 -17.80 -9.68 7.62
N LEU A 85 -16.71 -9.06 8.07
CA LEU A 85 -15.55 -9.69 8.68
C LEU A 85 -15.54 -9.44 10.19
N PRO A 86 -14.92 -10.34 10.98
CA PRO A 86 -14.78 -10.13 12.42
C PRO A 86 -13.82 -8.97 12.69
N LEU A 87 -14.23 -8.07 13.59
CA LEU A 87 -13.50 -6.82 13.88
C LEU A 87 -12.05 -7.08 14.32
N GLU A 88 -11.86 -8.02 15.24
CA GLU A 88 -10.53 -8.35 15.80
C GLU A 88 -9.51 -8.71 14.70
N LYS A 89 -9.95 -9.46 13.69
CA LYS A 89 -9.07 -9.86 12.59
C LYS A 89 -8.70 -8.66 11.72
N VAL A 90 -9.66 -7.79 11.42
CA VAL A 90 -9.42 -6.59 10.61
C VAL A 90 -8.51 -5.61 11.35
N GLN A 91 -8.72 -5.46 12.66
CA GLN A 91 -7.88 -4.65 13.54
C GLN A 91 -6.44 -5.17 13.58
N ASN A 92 -6.26 -6.48 13.79
CA ASN A 92 -4.95 -7.12 13.75
C ASN A 92 -4.25 -6.92 12.38
N LEU A 93 -4.98 -7.05 11.26
CA LEU A 93 -4.43 -6.74 9.94
C LEU A 93 -3.99 -5.28 9.81
N TYR A 94 -4.79 -4.35 10.33
CA TYR A 94 -4.50 -2.92 10.30
C TYR A 94 -3.22 -2.62 11.09
N ASP A 95 -3.15 -3.07 12.34
CA ASP A 95 -2.03 -2.77 13.25
C ASP A 95 -0.70 -3.38 12.77
N ASN A 96 -0.74 -4.61 12.21
CA ASN A 96 0.48 -5.35 11.87
C ASN A 96 1.00 -5.14 10.44
N SER A 97 0.16 -4.84 9.45
CA SER A 97 0.59 -4.98 8.03
C SER A 97 -0.09 -4.06 7.01
N TYR A 98 -1.28 -3.55 7.31
CA TYR A 98 -2.10 -2.83 6.33
C TYR A 98 -2.50 -1.43 6.82
N ASN A 99 -1.76 -0.88 7.80
CA ASN A 99 -1.91 0.50 8.25
C ASN A 99 -1.57 1.47 7.10
N PRO A 100 -2.44 2.42 6.74
CA PRO A 100 -2.18 3.43 5.71
C PRO A 100 -1.01 4.35 6.05
N ARG A 101 -0.67 4.52 7.34
CA ARG A 101 0.51 5.28 7.78
C ARG A 101 1.81 4.59 7.33
N CYS A 102 1.86 3.27 7.46
CA CYS A 102 3.05 2.47 7.18
C CYS A 102 3.08 1.92 5.75
N ARG A 103 1.92 1.80 5.11
CA ARG A 103 1.76 1.22 3.77
C ARG A 103 0.97 2.19 2.92
N ARG A 104 1.67 3.11 2.25
CA ARG A 104 1.06 3.99 1.25
C ARG A 104 0.84 3.17 -0.02
N PHE A 105 -0.32 3.32 -0.67
CA PHE A 105 -0.41 3.05 -2.10
C PHE A 105 0.72 3.85 -2.75
N THR A 106 1.61 3.20 -3.50
CA THR A 106 2.53 3.93 -4.38
C THR A 106 1.65 4.79 -5.28
N LYS A 107 1.66 6.11 -5.07
CA LYS A 107 0.80 7.09 -5.75
C LYS A 107 0.93 7.05 -7.28
N ALA A 108 1.96 6.39 -7.79
CA ALA A 108 2.32 6.33 -9.19
C ALA A 108 2.57 4.87 -9.61
N ASN A 109 1.62 4.27 -10.32
CA ASN A 109 1.86 3.00 -11.00
C ASN A 109 2.83 3.24 -12.16
N SER A 110 3.85 2.38 -12.32
CA SER A 110 4.80 2.45 -13.45
C SER A 110 4.09 2.53 -14.81
N TYR A 111 2.94 1.85 -14.95
CA TYR A 111 2.13 1.91 -16.16
C TYR A 111 1.51 3.31 -16.37
N GLN A 112 0.94 3.91 -15.33
CA GLN A 112 0.35 5.24 -15.39
C GLN A 112 1.42 6.31 -15.67
N ASN A 113 2.60 6.19 -15.06
CA ASN A 113 3.73 7.07 -15.35
C ASN A 113 4.20 6.96 -16.81
N SER A 114 4.24 5.74 -17.34
CA SER A 114 4.66 5.51 -18.73
C SER A 114 3.65 6.13 -19.70
N ARG A 115 2.35 5.94 -19.40
CA ARG A 115 1.27 6.52 -20.20
C ARG A 115 1.28 8.04 -20.14
N LEU A 116 1.43 8.63 -18.95
CA LEU A 116 1.48 10.07 -18.75
C LEU A 116 2.70 10.69 -19.46
N ALA A 117 3.88 10.07 -19.34
CA ALA A 117 5.07 10.53 -20.04
C ALA A 117 4.88 10.49 -21.57
N PHE A 118 4.27 9.43 -22.10
CA PHE A 118 3.98 9.30 -23.51
C PHE A 118 2.93 10.32 -24.00
N THR A 119 1.86 10.57 -23.24
CA THR A 119 0.85 11.58 -23.62
C THR A 119 1.44 12.98 -23.59
N SER A 120 2.16 13.35 -22.52
CA SER A 120 2.80 14.67 -22.42
C SER A 120 3.87 14.88 -23.49
N PHE A 121 4.58 13.83 -23.90
CA PHE A 121 5.48 13.91 -25.05
C PHE A 121 4.69 14.17 -26.34
N ASN A 122 3.58 13.49 -26.62
CA ASN A 122 2.80 13.77 -27.82
C ASN A 122 2.16 15.17 -27.81
N GLU A 123 1.85 15.71 -26.63
CA GLU A 123 1.40 17.09 -26.43
C GLU A 123 2.50 18.13 -26.69
N GLY A 124 3.75 17.71 -26.85
CA GLY A 124 4.88 18.58 -27.16
C GLY A 124 5.68 19.06 -25.96
N ALA A 125 5.45 18.51 -24.76
CA ALA A 125 6.19 18.91 -23.57
C ALA A 125 7.68 18.53 -23.64
N ASP A 126 8.52 19.37 -23.04
CA ASP A 126 9.95 19.12 -22.88
C ASP A 126 10.21 17.98 -21.90
N LEU A 127 11.32 17.26 -22.11
CA LEU A 127 11.66 16.12 -21.25
C LEU A 127 11.91 16.54 -19.79
N SER A 128 12.39 17.77 -19.53
CA SER A 128 12.55 18.33 -18.19
C SER A 128 11.21 18.50 -17.46
N ALA A 129 10.18 18.99 -18.16
CA ALA A 129 8.84 19.15 -17.63
C ALA A 129 8.21 17.79 -17.30
N ILE A 130 8.37 16.81 -18.21
CA ILE A 130 7.89 15.44 -18.02
C ILE A 130 8.60 14.74 -16.84
N CYS A 131 9.86 15.08 -16.56
CA CYS A 131 10.56 14.57 -15.37
C CYS A 131 10.03 15.19 -14.08
N THR A 132 9.75 16.51 -14.09
CA THR A 132 9.40 17.28 -12.89
C THR A 132 8.03 16.90 -12.33
N ALA A 133 7.01 16.76 -13.18
CA ALA A 133 5.63 16.49 -12.72
C ALA A 133 5.47 15.19 -11.89
N PRO A 134 6.00 14.04 -12.33
CA PRO A 134 5.97 12.79 -11.56
C PRO A 134 7.23 12.57 -10.69
N GLY A 135 8.23 13.46 -10.72
CA GLY A 135 9.48 13.31 -9.98
C GLY A 135 10.35 12.15 -10.49
N LEU A 136 10.38 11.93 -11.80
CA LEU A 136 11.10 10.81 -12.43
C LEU A 136 12.45 11.25 -12.96
N SER A 137 13.43 10.34 -12.97
CA SER A 137 14.73 10.60 -13.59
C SER A 137 14.62 10.67 -15.12
N LEU A 138 15.45 11.51 -15.74
CA LEU A 138 15.53 11.62 -17.21
C LEU A 138 15.84 10.27 -17.89
N TYR A 139 16.69 9.44 -17.27
CA TYR A 139 16.97 8.09 -17.77
C TYR A 139 15.70 7.24 -17.88
N TRP A 140 14.87 7.25 -16.84
CA TRP A 140 13.62 6.50 -16.83
C TRP A 140 12.67 6.97 -17.93
N VAL A 141 12.50 8.29 -18.08
CA VAL A 141 11.61 8.87 -19.10
C VAL A 141 12.07 8.47 -20.50
N VAL A 142 13.37 8.60 -20.81
CA VAL A 142 13.91 8.22 -22.12
C VAL A 142 13.72 6.72 -22.38
N MET A 143 14.01 5.85 -21.39
CA MET A 143 13.80 4.40 -21.57
C MET A 143 12.32 4.05 -21.75
N SER A 144 11.42 4.71 -21.01
CA SER A 144 9.98 4.52 -21.12
C SER A 144 9.46 4.97 -22.49
N LEU A 145 9.89 6.12 -22.99
CA LEU A 145 9.49 6.62 -24.32
C LEU A 145 9.99 5.69 -25.44
N ARG A 146 11.22 5.17 -25.34
CA ARG A 146 11.73 4.15 -26.28
C ARG A 146 10.91 2.88 -26.28
N GLN A 147 10.50 2.40 -25.11
CA GLN A 147 9.62 1.24 -24.99
C GLN A 147 8.24 1.48 -25.64
N ASN A 148 7.77 2.73 -25.65
CA ASN A 148 6.54 3.13 -26.35
C ASN A 148 6.78 3.50 -27.84
N GLY A 149 7.96 3.23 -28.40
CA GLY A 149 8.26 3.40 -29.82
C GLY A 149 8.71 4.80 -30.25
N VAL A 150 8.99 5.71 -29.32
CA VAL A 150 9.53 7.04 -29.65
C VAL A 150 11.01 6.90 -30.04
N SER A 151 11.37 7.44 -31.22
CA SER A 151 12.74 7.40 -31.73
C SER A 151 13.64 8.44 -31.04
N ASP A 152 14.95 8.16 -31.01
CA ASP A 152 15.94 9.08 -30.44
C ASP A 152 15.99 10.42 -31.18
N ALA A 153 15.78 10.42 -32.49
CA ALA A 153 15.70 11.64 -33.30
C ALA A 153 14.51 12.53 -32.91
N ALA A 154 13.37 11.94 -32.56
CA ALA A 154 12.20 12.69 -32.11
C ALA A 154 12.39 13.27 -30.70
N MET A 155 13.16 12.60 -29.84
CA MET A 155 13.45 13.08 -28.49
C MET A 155 14.57 14.13 -28.46
N ALA A 156 15.56 14.04 -29.33
CA ALA A 156 16.72 14.92 -29.40
C ALA A 156 16.43 16.43 -29.26
N PRO A 157 15.45 17.01 -30.00
CA PRO A 157 15.17 18.45 -29.89
C PRO A 157 14.57 18.88 -28.54
N ARG A 158 14.07 17.94 -27.73
CA ARG A 158 13.40 18.21 -26.44
C ARG A 158 14.24 17.82 -25.23
N PHE A 159 15.51 17.48 -25.46
CA PHE A 159 16.43 17.22 -24.37
C PHE A 159 16.73 18.51 -23.61
N PRO A 160 16.84 18.44 -22.27
CA PRO A 160 17.28 19.59 -21.49
C PRO A 160 18.71 20.01 -21.88
N PRO A 161 19.11 21.24 -21.56
CA PRO A 161 20.46 21.75 -21.81
C PRO A 161 21.54 20.80 -21.26
N TYR A 162 22.72 20.82 -21.87
CA TYR A 162 23.80 19.90 -21.53
C TYR A 162 24.22 19.99 -20.06
N ASP A 163 24.26 21.21 -19.51
CA ASP A 163 24.68 21.51 -18.14
C ASP A 163 23.54 21.38 -17.11
N ASP A 164 22.32 21.03 -17.53
CA ASP A 164 21.20 20.76 -16.63
C ASP A 164 21.55 19.55 -15.72
N PRO A 165 21.31 19.64 -14.39
CA PRO A 165 21.50 18.51 -13.47
C PRO A 165 20.85 17.20 -13.94
N LEU A 166 19.68 17.26 -14.60
CA LEU A 166 19.01 16.07 -15.14
C LEU A 166 19.84 15.39 -16.23
N CYS A 167 20.49 16.19 -17.09
CA CYS A 167 21.30 15.71 -18.20
C CYS A 167 22.66 15.17 -17.72
N VAL A 168 23.25 15.80 -16.71
CA VAL A 168 24.48 15.30 -16.03
C VAL A 168 24.23 13.92 -15.42
N GLU A 169 23.15 13.77 -14.65
CA GLU A 169 22.80 12.48 -14.03
C GLU A 169 22.45 11.42 -15.07
N TYR A 170 21.74 11.79 -16.14
CA TYR A 170 21.45 10.89 -17.26
C TYR A 170 22.72 10.29 -17.87
N ARG A 171 23.73 11.12 -18.15
CA ARG A 171 25.03 10.68 -18.69
C ARG A 171 25.77 9.76 -17.73
N ARG A 172 25.79 10.09 -16.43
CA ARG A 172 26.37 9.23 -15.38
C ARG A 172 25.70 7.85 -15.33
N VAL A 173 24.37 7.80 -15.43
CA VAL A 173 23.61 6.54 -15.44
C VAL A 173 23.91 5.74 -16.71
N ILE A 174 23.96 6.38 -17.88
CA ILE A 174 24.34 5.69 -19.14
C ILE A 174 25.73 5.09 -19.02
N ALA A 175 26.73 5.86 -18.58
CA ALA A 175 28.11 5.38 -18.44
C ALA A 175 28.19 4.17 -17.49
N ARG A 176 27.48 4.24 -16.35
CA ARG A 176 27.39 3.14 -15.38
C ARG A 176 26.73 1.90 -15.98
N LYS A 177 25.62 2.08 -16.72
CA LYS A 177 24.88 0.99 -17.37
C LYS A 177 25.69 0.34 -18.50
N ALA A 178 26.44 1.13 -19.27
CA ALA A 178 27.32 0.64 -20.33
C ALA A 178 28.50 -0.17 -19.76
N ALA A 179 29.05 0.24 -18.61
CA ALA A 179 30.09 -0.52 -17.92
C ALA A 179 29.57 -1.81 -17.26
N SER A 180 28.29 -1.85 -16.90
CA SER A 180 27.66 -3.00 -16.23
C SER A 180 27.42 -4.15 -17.20
N LYS A 181 28.35 -5.12 -17.23
CA LYS A 181 28.15 -6.41 -17.91
C LYS A 181 27.23 -7.30 -17.05
N PHE A 182 25.92 -7.23 -17.25
CA PHE A 182 24.99 -8.16 -16.62
C PHE A 182 25.30 -9.59 -17.08
N LYS A 183 25.74 -10.44 -16.14
CA LYS A 183 25.89 -11.87 -16.39
C LYS A 183 24.52 -12.52 -16.16
N PRO A 184 23.92 -13.18 -17.16
CA PRO A 184 22.68 -13.90 -16.95
C PRO A 184 22.83 -14.83 -15.76
N ILE A 185 21.86 -14.79 -14.84
CA ILE A 185 21.82 -15.75 -13.73
C ILE A 185 21.68 -17.12 -14.38
N ARG A 186 22.75 -17.92 -14.31
CA ARG A 186 22.67 -19.33 -14.63
C ARG A 186 21.90 -20.00 -13.50
N LEU A 187 20.58 -20.09 -13.65
CA LEU A 187 19.74 -21.00 -12.87
C LEU A 187 20.19 -22.42 -13.24
N ASN A 188 21.23 -22.94 -12.57
CA ASN A 188 21.63 -24.34 -12.75
C ASN A 188 20.45 -25.22 -12.34
N PRO A 189 19.82 -26.00 -13.25
CA PRO A 189 18.65 -26.79 -12.90
C PRO A 189 19.01 -28.13 -12.25
N VAL A 190 20.26 -28.35 -11.87
CA VAL A 190 20.70 -29.67 -11.36
C VAL A 190 21.26 -29.50 -9.96
N ARG A 191 20.46 -29.97 -8.99
CA ARG A 191 20.94 -30.36 -7.66
C ARG A 191 22.24 -31.14 -7.86
N ARG A 192 23.36 -30.59 -7.39
CA ARG A 192 24.60 -31.38 -7.27
C ARG A 192 24.28 -32.50 -6.31
N VAL A 193 23.97 -33.70 -6.83
CA VAL A 193 24.05 -34.92 -6.02
C VAL A 193 25.51 -35.01 -5.60
N SER A 194 25.75 -34.87 -4.29
CA SER A 194 27.06 -35.10 -3.71
C SER A 194 27.54 -36.49 -4.14
N PRO A 195 28.83 -36.71 -4.46
CA PRO A 195 29.36 -38.05 -4.72
C PRO A 195 29.02 -39.06 -3.63
N VAL A 196 28.74 -38.60 -2.41
CA VAL A 196 28.26 -39.40 -1.27
C VAL A 196 26.95 -40.16 -1.55
N SER A 197 26.13 -39.70 -2.50
CA SER A 197 24.89 -40.41 -2.89
C SER A 197 25.09 -41.45 -3.99
N ARG A 198 26.31 -41.59 -4.53
CA ARG A 198 26.69 -42.75 -5.35
C ARG A 198 27.52 -43.64 -4.45
N GLY A 199 26.94 -44.74 -4.01
CA GLY A 199 27.56 -45.71 -3.09
C GLY A 199 28.74 -46.47 -3.71
N ASP A 200 29.70 -45.77 -4.30
CA ASP A 200 30.95 -46.35 -4.79
C ASP A 200 32.01 -46.14 -3.70
N VAL A 201 31.98 -47.03 -2.72
CA VAL A 201 33.13 -47.26 -1.83
C VAL A 201 34.16 -48.06 -2.62
N SER A 202 35.04 -47.38 -3.35
CA SER A 202 36.32 -47.97 -3.75
C SER A 202 37.33 -46.88 -4.11
N GLY A 203 38.50 -46.94 -3.48
CA GLY A 203 39.69 -46.20 -3.89
C GLY A 203 40.03 -45.00 -3.02
N ALA A 204 40.55 -45.26 -1.83
CA ALA A 204 41.32 -44.30 -1.08
C ALA A 204 42.50 -43.75 -1.91
N ASN A 205 42.69 -42.43 -1.96
CA ASN A 205 44.03 -41.86 -1.91
C ASN A 205 44.01 -40.39 -1.42
N PRO A 206 44.68 -40.05 -0.30
CA PRO A 206 44.63 -38.73 0.32
C PRO A 206 45.78 -37.86 -0.19
N ARG A 207 45.50 -36.92 -1.11
CA ARG A 207 46.46 -35.85 -1.45
C ARG A 207 45.77 -34.54 -1.73
N LYS A 208 45.54 -33.77 -0.66
CA LYS A 208 45.75 -32.31 -0.53
C LYS A 208 44.97 -31.80 0.69
N ALA A 209 45.38 -32.26 1.86
CA ALA A 209 45.23 -31.47 3.08
C ALA A 209 46.37 -30.44 3.08
N GLY A 210 46.04 -29.15 3.21
CA GLY A 210 47.04 -28.13 3.53
C GLY A 210 46.88 -26.82 2.76
N CYS A 211 46.08 -25.90 3.31
CA CYS A 211 46.51 -24.53 3.61
C CYS A 211 45.35 -23.74 4.20
N ILE A 212 45.18 -23.84 5.53
CA ILE A 212 44.52 -22.81 6.33
C ILE A 212 45.65 -21.95 6.89
N ARG A 213 45.81 -20.72 6.40
CA ARG A 213 46.58 -19.70 7.13
C ARG A 213 45.58 -18.78 7.81
N LYS A 214 45.37 -18.98 9.11
CA LYS A 214 44.84 -17.95 10.00
C LYS A 214 46.03 -17.11 10.45
N SER A 215 46.03 -15.83 10.06
CA SER A 215 46.90 -14.81 10.64
C SER A 215 46.27 -14.34 11.96
N GLN A 216 46.87 -14.73 13.08
CA GLN A 216 46.73 -14.04 14.36
C GLN A 216 48.10 -14.07 15.04
N GLN A 217 48.69 -12.89 15.27
CA GLN A 217 49.48 -12.65 16.47
C GLN A 217 49.59 -11.13 16.68
N ALA A 218 49.13 -10.72 17.85
CA ALA A 218 49.37 -9.41 18.45
C ALA A 218 50.54 -9.54 19.45
N SER A 219 51.33 -8.47 19.52
CA SER A 219 52.13 -7.96 20.65
C SER A 219 53.04 -8.91 21.44
N GLN A 220 54.34 -8.59 21.39
CA GLN A 220 55.05 -8.03 22.56
C GLN A 220 55.79 -6.77 22.12
#